data_AF-A0A7W8BWP8-F1
#
_entry.id   AF-A0A7W8BWP8-F1
#
_cell.length_a   1.000
_cell.length_b   1.000
_cell.length_c   1.000
_cell.angle_alpha   90.00
_cell.angle_beta   90.00
_cell.angle_gamma   90.00
#
_symmetry.space_group_name_H-M   'P 1'
#
loop_
_entity.id
_entity.type
_entity.pdbx_description
1 polymer ?
#
loop_
_entity_poly.entity_id
_entity_poly.type
_entity_poly.pdbx_seq_one_letter_code
_entity_poly.pdbx_strand_id
1 'polypeptide(L)'
;MRIEVTGEALTDDIEVTTGQQARVVQVSAGLVSSVNGQTGDVTGLATTADVSTIAAAVAGPVADEAADEAVTTHVEAADPHGDRAYADGQFLPVAGGTLTGPISGPGGFAVDSSGNVTAESLTLPDAATTLSKSLVITAPAGAVSYVVWRAPKACTVVGVRGYRVGGTGATINAQRGTADLLATDLSLSTADTWLSGPSLQNTTFAVGDSLTVAIRSVSGAPTAVTIQVDLQGA
;
A
#
# COMPACT_ATOMS: atom_id res chain seq x y z
N MET A 1 -111.51 -51.25 4.55
CA MET A 1 -110.83 -50.62 5.70
C MET A 1 -110.20 -49.34 5.18
N ARG A 2 -110.66 -48.19 5.68
CA ARG A 2 -110.36 -46.85 5.16
C ARG A 2 -109.31 -46.22 6.06
N ILE A 3 -108.18 -45.79 5.49
CA ILE A 3 -107.15 -45.04 6.19
C ILE A 3 -107.28 -43.60 5.69
N GLU A 4 -107.68 -42.70 6.59
CA GLU A 4 -107.64 -41.25 6.39
C GLU A 4 -106.31 -40.74 6.94
N VAL A 5 -105.58 -39.97 6.11
CA VAL A 5 -104.38 -39.25 6.51
C VAL A 5 -104.79 -37.78 6.66
N THR A 6 -104.80 -37.29 7.89
CA THR A 6 -105.01 -35.88 8.24
C THR A 6 -103.68 -35.32 8.76
N GLY A 7 -103.04 -34.41 8.01
CA GLY A 7 -101.82 -33.75 8.50
C GLY A 7 -100.88 -33.04 7.52
N GLU A 8 -101.17 -32.90 6.22
CA GLU A 8 -100.34 -32.02 5.39
C GLU A 8 -100.77 -30.56 5.58
N ALA A 9 -99.88 -29.77 6.19
CA ALA A 9 -100.00 -28.32 6.25
C ALA A 9 -99.92 -27.74 4.83
N LEU A 10 -100.84 -26.82 4.51
CA LEU A 10 -100.88 -26.13 3.22
C LEU A 10 -99.55 -25.39 2.98
N THR A 11 -99.10 -25.40 1.73
CA THR A 11 -97.94 -24.65 1.25
C THR A 11 -98.07 -23.18 1.67
N ASP A 12 -97.04 -22.61 2.30
CA ASP A 12 -97.04 -21.20 2.70
C ASP A 12 -97.29 -20.33 1.45
N ASP A 13 -98.44 -19.66 1.40
CA ASP A 13 -98.74 -18.68 0.38
C ASP A 13 -97.90 -17.42 0.67
N ILE A 14 -96.95 -17.11 -0.21
CA ILE A 14 -96.21 -15.86 -0.17
C ILE A 14 -97.05 -14.80 -0.89
N GLU A 15 -97.68 -13.90 -0.12
CA GLU A 15 -98.40 -12.76 -0.67
C GLU A 15 -97.42 -11.71 -1.21
N VAL A 16 -97.39 -11.51 -2.53
CA VAL A 16 -96.64 -10.42 -3.18
C VAL A 16 -97.61 -9.29 -3.45
N THR A 17 -97.45 -8.16 -2.75
CA THR A 17 -98.34 -7.00 -2.87
C THR A 17 -98.27 -6.37 -4.26
N THR A 18 -99.39 -5.82 -4.74
CA THR A 18 -99.55 -5.25 -6.08
C THR A 18 -98.53 -4.15 -6.38
N GLY A 19 -97.67 -4.41 -7.38
CA GLY A 19 -96.65 -3.47 -7.87
C GLY A 19 -95.20 -3.98 -7.78
N GLN A 20 -94.95 -5.10 -7.09
CA GLN A 20 -93.62 -5.73 -7.06
C GLN A 20 -93.53 -6.90 -8.06
N GLN A 21 -92.48 -6.91 -8.90
CA GLN A 21 -92.23 -8.04 -9.80
C GLN A 21 -91.67 -9.22 -9.00
N ALA A 22 -92.44 -10.31 -8.90
CA ALA A 22 -91.92 -11.57 -8.38
C ALA A 22 -90.94 -12.17 -9.39
N ARG A 23 -89.65 -12.23 -9.05
CA ARG A 23 -88.64 -12.92 -9.84
C ARG A 23 -88.43 -14.31 -9.25
N VAL A 24 -88.85 -15.34 -9.99
CA VAL A 24 -88.51 -16.72 -9.65
C VAL A 24 -87.01 -16.90 -9.88
N VAL A 25 -86.25 -17.01 -8.79
CA VAL A 25 -84.84 -17.40 -8.86
C VAL A 25 -84.78 -18.91 -8.73
N GLN A 26 -84.55 -19.60 -9.86
CA GLN A 26 -84.18 -21.00 -9.84
C GLN A 26 -82.76 -21.10 -9.27
N VAL A 27 -82.67 -21.38 -7.97
CA VAL A 27 -81.43 -21.82 -7.35
C VAL A 27 -81.35 -23.34 -7.51
N SER A 28 -80.45 -23.79 -8.37
CA SER A 28 -80.04 -25.20 -8.43
C SER A 28 -79.56 -25.60 -7.04
N ALA A 29 -80.06 -26.71 -6.50
CA ALA A 29 -79.89 -27.16 -5.11
C ALA A 29 -78.44 -27.45 -4.65
N GLY A 30 -77.42 -27.01 -5.40
CA GLY A 30 -76.00 -27.21 -5.07
C GLY A 30 -75.35 -26.07 -4.28
N LEU A 31 -75.99 -24.91 -4.12
CA LEU A 31 -75.41 -23.79 -3.38
C LEU A 31 -76.25 -23.43 -2.14
N VAL A 32 -75.88 -24.10 -1.05
CA VAL A 32 -76.05 -23.65 0.34
C VAL A 32 -77.49 -23.62 0.89
N SER A 33 -77.92 -24.74 1.44
CA SER A 33 -78.80 -24.72 2.61
C SER A 33 -78.14 -25.52 3.74
N SER A 34 -77.69 -24.84 4.80
CA SER A 34 -77.41 -25.53 6.07
C SER A 34 -78.75 -25.84 6.74
N VAL A 35 -79.48 -26.83 6.22
CA VAL A 35 -80.64 -27.36 6.93
C VAL A 35 -80.09 -28.35 7.95
N ASN A 36 -80.35 -28.09 9.23
CA ASN A 36 -80.05 -28.97 10.36
C ASN A 36 -78.63 -28.99 10.97
N GLY A 37 -77.83 -27.93 10.82
CA GLY A 37 -76.58 -27.77 11.59
C GLY A 37 -75.42 -28.69 11.17
N GLN A 38 -75.58 -29.44 10.09
CA GLN A 38 -74.48 -30.08 9.39
C GLN A 38 -74.17 -29.24 8.15
N THR A 39 -73.11 -28.44 8.24
CA THR A 39 -72.49 -27.84 7.06
C THR A 39 -72.00 -29.01 6.21
N GLY A 40 -72.77 -29.34 5.16
CA GLY A 40 -72.32 -30.31 4.16
C GLY A 40 -70.95 -29.88 3.66
N ASP A 41 -70.04 -30.83 3.63
CA ASP A 41 -68.64 -30.62 3.26
C ASP A 41 -68.60 -29.85 1.92
N VAL A 42 -68.12 -28.60 1.94
CA VAL A 42 -67.99 -27.77 0.73
C VAL A 42 -66.81 -28.33 -0.05
N THR A 43 -67.07 -29.41 -0.76
CA THR A 43 -66.08 -30.08 -1.60
C THR A 43 -65.70 -29.11 -2.72
N GLY A 44 -64.44 -28.67 -2.71
CA GLY A 44 -63.89 -27.72 -3.68
C GLY A 44 -63.43 -26.37 -3.10
N LEU A 45 -63.69 -26.08 -1.82
CA LEU A 45 -63.03 -24.97 -1.14
C LEU A 45 -61.74 -25.49 -0.48
N ALA A 46 -60.58 -25.02 -0.97
CA ALA A 46 -59.28 -25.42 -0.47
C ALA A 46 -59.24 -25.28 1.06
N THR A 47 -58.86 -26.36 1.76
CA THR A 47 -58.72 -26.31 3.21
C THR A 47 -57.58 -25.36 3.57
N THR A 48 -57.54 -24.86 4.81
CA THR A 48 -56.43 -23.98 5.26
C THR A 48 -55.06 -24.63 5.11
N ALA A 49 -55.00 -25.97 5.16
CA ALA A 49 -53.80 -26.75 4.86
C ALA A 49 -53.43 -26.65 3.37
N ASP A 50 -54.41 -26.74 2.46
CA ASP A 50 -54.22 -26.58 1.01
C ASP A 50 -53.78 -25.16 0.65
N VAL A 51 -54.32 -24.14 1.32
CA VAL A 51 -53.88 -22.74 1.13
C VAL A 51 -52.44 -22.55 1.60
N SER A 52 -52.04 -23.23 2.67
CA SER A 52 -50.66 -23.24 3.19
C SER A 52 -49.68 -23.89 2.21
N THR A 53 -50.02 -25.05 1.63
CA THR A 53 -49.19 -25.70 0.61
C THR A 53 -49.14 -24.90 -0.68
N ILE A 54 -50.24 -24.27 -1.10
CA ILE A 54 -50.25 -23.36 -2.26
C ILE A 54 -49.40 -22.13 -1.99
N ALA A 55 -49.49 -21.51 -0.81
CA ALA A 55 -48.68 -20.35 -0.45
C ALA A 55 -47.18 -20.68 -0.41
N ALA A 56 -46.80 -21.83 0.15
CA ALA A 56 -45.42 -22.30 0.15
C ALA A 56 -44.91 -22.63 -1.26
N ALA A 57 -45.74 -23.26 -2.10
CA ALA A 57 -45.41 -23.60 -3.48
C ALA A 57 -45.28 -22.37 -4.40
N VAL A 58 -45.97 -21.28 -4.09
CA VAL A 58 -45.95 -20.06 -4.92
C VAL A 58 -44.92 -19.04 -4.44
N ALA A 59 -44.67 -18.92 -3.13
CA ALA A 59 -43.79 -17.87 -2.60
C ALA A 59 -42.31 -18.29 -2.47
N GLY A 60 -42.02 -19.57 -2.21
CA GLY A 60 -40.66 -20.06 -2.01
C GLY A 60 -39.81 -20.11 -3.29
N PRO A 61 -40.22 -20.87 -4.32
CA PRO A 61 -39.35 -21.11 -5.47
C PRO A 61 -39.09 -19.86 -6.30
N VAL A 62 -40.06 -18.95 -6.39
CA VAL A 62 -39.93 -17.74 -7.24
C VAL A 62 -39.01 -16.69 -6.61
N ALA A 63 -39.01 -16.58 -5.27
CA ALA A 63 -38.13 -15.64 -4.57
C ALA A 63 -36.68 -16.13 -4.55
N ASP A 64 -36.49 -17.44 -4.37
CA ASP A 64 -35.16 -18.06 -4.37
C ASP A 64 -34.56 -18.06 -5.78
N GLU A 65 -35.34 -18.36 -6.83
CA GLU A 65 -34.87 -18.27 -8.23
C GLU A 65 -34.47 -16.84 -8.62
N ALA A 66 -35.25 -15.82 -8.23
CA ALA A 66 -34.92 -14.43 -8.53
C ALA A 66 -33.67 -13.95 -7.78
N ALA A 67 -33.49 -14.40 -6.54
CA ALA A 67 -32.29 -14.09 -5.77
C ALA A 67 -31.05 -14.78 -6.37
N ASP A 68 -31.17 -16.04 -6.76
CA ASP A 68 -30.09 -16.81 -7.39
C ASP A 68 -29.71 -16.22 -8.76
N GLU A 69 -30.68 -15.78 -9.55
CA GLU A 69 -30.44 -15.09 -10.82
C GLU A 69 -29.73 -13.75 -10.60
N ALA A 70 -30.14 -12.97 -9.59
CA ALA A 70 -29.50 -11.70 -9.26
C ALA A 70 -28.05 -11.89 -8.77
N VAL A 71 -27.80 -12.91 -7.93
CA VAL A 71 -26.45 -13.24 -7.45
C VAL A 71 -25.58 -13.74 -8.61
N THR A 72 -26.11 -14.59 -9.47
CA THR A 72 -25.39 -15.09 -10.66
C THR A 72 -25.02 -13.92 -11.57
N THR A 73 -25.97 -13.03 -11.85
CA THR A 73 -25.73 -11.80 -12.63
C THR A 73 -24.66 -10.91 -11.98
N HIS A 74 -24.68 -10.77 -10.66
CA HIS A 74 -23.69 -9.98 -9.91
C HIS A 74 -22.28 -10.58 -9.96
N VAL A 75 -22.16 -11.91 -9.81
CA VAL A 75 -20.87 -12.62 -9.83
C VAL A 75 -20.25 -12.64 -11.23
N GLU A 76 -21.08 -12.73 -12.27
CA GLU A 76 -20.63 -12.74 -13.67
C GLU A 76 -20.33 -11.34 -14.23
N ALA A 77 -20.85 -10.28 -13.61
CA ALA A 77 -20.55 -8.92 -14.03
C ALA A 77 -19.04 -8.62 -13.91
N ALA A 78 -18.48 -7.96 -14.92
CA ALA A 78 -17.05 -7.62 -14.94
C ALA A 78 -16.65 -6.61 -13.84
N ASP A 79 -17.58 -5.73 -13.48
CA ASP A 79 -17.43 -4.71 -12.44
C ASP A 79 -18.77 -4.48 -11.72
N PRO A 80 -19.21 -5.43 -10.87
CA PRO A 80 -20.52 -5.36 -10.23
C PRO A 80 -20.65 -4.21 -9.23
N HIS A 81 -19.52 -3.65 -8.81
CA HIS A 81 -19.46 -2.57 -7.83
C HIS A 81 -19.06 -1.23 -8.45
N GLY A 82 -18.68 -1.19 -9.74
CA GLY A 82 -18.24 0.03 -10.43
C GLY A 82 -16.93 0.60 -9.90
N ASP A 83 -16.26 -0.10 -9.00
CA ASP A 83 -15.04 0.35 -8.33
C ASP A 83 -13.79 0.00 -9.13
N ARG A 84 -13.87 -0.95 -10.06
CA ARG A 84 -12.77 -1.31 -10.95
C ARG A 84 -12.47 -0.17 -11.93
N ALA A 85 -13.49 0.42 -12.54
CA ALA A 85 -13.31 1.59 -13.41
C ALA A 85 -12.71 2.79 -12.66
N TYR A 86 -13.10 2.99 -11.40
CA TYR A 86 -12.50 4.02 -10.56
C TYR A 86 -11.03 3.70 -10.24
N ALA A 87 -10.73 2.45 -9.87
CA ALA A 87 -9.37 2.00 -9.55
C ALA A 87 -8.43 2.13 -10.76
N ASP A 88 -8.89 1.76 -11.96
CA ASP A 88 -8.11 1.86 -13.21
C ASP A 88 -7.77 3.31 -13.59
N GLY A 89 -8.58 4.28 -13.14
CA GLY A 89 -8.32 5.72 -13.33
C GLY A 89 -7.42 6.34 -12.27
N GLN A 90 -7.27 5.71 -11.10
CA GLN A 90 -6.52 6.26 -9.96
C GLN A 90 -5.17 5.57 -9.74
N PHE A 91 -5.08 4.29 -10.07
CA PHE A 91 -3.94 3.45 -9.74
C PHE A 91 -3.32 2.83 -10.98
N LEU A 92 -2.07 2.38 -10.83
CA LEU A 92 -1.40 1.63 -11.87
C LEU A 92 -1.95 0.21 -11.95
N PRO A 93 -2.11 -0.36 -13.16
CA PRO A 93 -2.52 -1.74 -13.32
C PRO A 93 -1.53 -2.69 -12.65
N VAL A 94 -2.03 -3.67 -11.91
CA VAL A 94 -1.21 -4.71 -11.25
C VAL A 94 -0.43 -5.55 -12.28
N ALA A 95 -0.97 -5.71 -13.48
CA ALA A 95 -0.31 -6.40 -14.60
C ALA A 95 0.89 -5.62 -15.17
N GLY A 96 1.19 -4.43 -14.63
CA GLY A 96 2.13 -3.48 -15.20
C GLY A 96 1.45 -2.52 -16.18
N GLY A 97 2.09 -1.38 -16.42
CA GLY A 97 1.61 -0.34 -17.31
C GLY A 97 2.72 0.62 -17.69
N THR A 98 2.49 1.43 -18.73
CA THR A 98 3.40 2.52 -19.09
C THR A 98 2.89 3.80 -18.45
N LEU A 99 3.64 4.34 -17.49
CA LEU A 99 3.44 5.72 -17.03
C LEU A 99 3.87 6.66 -18.16
N THR A 100 2.92 7.44 -18.69
CA THR A 100 3.22 8.50 -19.67
C THR A 100 3.11 9.85 -18.98
N GLY A 101 4.13 10.69 -19.17
CA GLY A 101 4.24 12.01 -18.54
C GLY A 101 5.34 12.10 -17.46
N PRO A 102 5.67 13.32 -17.00
CA PRO A 102 6.70 13.53 -16.00
C PRO A 102 6.25 13.03 -14.61
N ILE A 103 7.05 12.15 -13.99
CA ILE A 103 6.87 11.76 -12.58
C ILE A 103 7.25 12.97 -11.72
N SER A 104 6.25 13.74 -11.28
CA SER A 104 6.43 14.95 -10.49
C SER A 104 6.29 14.62 -9.00
N GLY A 105 7.39 14.24 -8.37
CA GLY A 105 7.49 14.05 -6.92
C GLY A 105 8.57 14.95 -6.31
N PRO A 106 8.51 15.26 -5.00
CA PRO A 106 9.63 15.92 -4.32
C PRO A 106 10.86 15.01 -4.42
N GLY A 107 11.80 15.37 -5.29
CA GLY A 107 13.05 14.61 -5.52
C GLY A 107 13.40 14.27 -6.96
N GLY A 108 12.56 14.57 -7.97
CA GLY A 108 12.92 14.53 -9.40
C GLY A 108 13.64 13.27 -9.89
N PHE A 109 12.91 12.18 -10.12
CA PHE A 109 13.48 10.99 -10.79
C PHE A 109 13.61 11.25 -12.30
N ALA A 110 14.84 11.43 -12.78
CA ALA A 110 15.15 11.46 -14.21
C ALA A 110 15.08 10.04 -14.80
N VAL A 111 14.09 9.84 -15.67
CA VAL A 111 13.87 8.61 -16.42
C VAL A 111 14.39 8.82 -17.86
N ASP A 112 15.18 7.89 -18.39
CA ASP A 112 15.67 7.97 -19.78
C ASP A 112 14.56 7.66 -20.81
N SER A 113 14.87 7.81 -22.10
CA SER A 113 13.95 7.52 -23.21
C SER A 113 13.54 6.05 -23.31
N SER A 114 14.17 5.16 -22.55
CA SER A 114 13.88 3.72 -22.47
C SER A 114 13.08 3.36 -21.22
N GLY A 115 12.73 4.32 -20.37
CA GLY A 115 11.99 4.09 -19.13
C GLY A 115 12.84 3.69 -17.93
N ASN A 116 14.17 3.73 -18.04
CA ASN A 116 15.05 3.44 -16.90
C ASN A 116 15.21 4.67 -16.01
N VAL A 117 15.16 4.48 -14.70
CA VAL A 117 15.64 5.49 -13.75
C VAL A 117 17.16 5.58 -13.88
N THR A 118 17.65 6.73 -14.31
CA THR A 118 19.10 6.93 -14.49
C THR A 118 19.79 7.13 -13.14
N ALA A 119 21.02 6.64 -13.00
CA ALA A 119 21.79 6.81 -11.76
C ALA A 119 21.99 8.30 -11.40
N GLU A 120 21.95 9.20 -12.39
CA GLU A 120 22.01 10.65 -12.19
C GLU A 120 20.82 11.20 -11.39
N SER A 121 19.68 10.50 -11.37
CA SER A 121 18.54 10.87 -10.52
C SER A 121 18.59 10.28 -9.12
N LEU A 122 19.56 9.41 -8.84
CA LEU A 122 19.84 8.92 -7.49
C LEU A 122 21.04 9.68 -6.94
N THR A 123 20.91 10.99 -6.81
CA THR A 123 21.83 11.79 -6.01
C THR A 123 21.64 11.40 -4.55
N LEU A 124 22.52 10.55 -4.03
CA LEU A 124 22.67 10.40 -2.59
C LEU A 124 23.01 11.80 -2.05
N PRO A 125 22.35 12.27 -0.97
CA PRO A 125 22.66 13.58 -0.42
C PRO A 125 24.15 13.63 -0.10
N ASP A 126 24.82 14.76 -0.37
CA ASP A 126 26.28 14.86 -0.24
C ASP A 126 26.77 14.33 1.12
N ALA A 127 26.03 14.56 2.21
CA ALA A 127 26.34 14.06 3.55
C ALA A 127 26.36 12.52 3.66
N ALA A 128 25.63 11.79 2.82
CA ALA A 128 25.49 10.33 2.83
C ALA A 128 26.64 9.59 2.12
N THR A 129 27.64 10.28 1.57
CA THR A 129 28.78 9.65 0.87
C THR A 129 30.14 10.08 1.42
N THR A 130 30.27 10.13 2.76
CA THR A 130 31.59 10.32 3.38
C THR A 130 32.36 8.99 3.38
N LEU A 131 33.51 8.98 2.71
CA LEU A 131 34.50 7.90 2.67
C LEU A 131 35.74 8.35 3.45
N SER A 132 36.33 7.47 4.26
CA SER A 132 37.62 7.73 4.91
C SER A 132 38.74 6.92 4.26
N LYS A 133 39.90 7.55 4.04
CA LYS A 133 41.17 6.91 3.69
C LYS A 133 42.17 7.12 4.81
N SER A 134 42.93 6.09 5.16
CA SER A 134 43.90 6.17 6.25
C SER A 134 45.18 5.39 5.97
N LEU A 135 46.29 5.84 6.55
CA LEU A 135 47.55 5.10 6.60
C LEU A 135 48.10 5.15 8.02
N VAL A 136 48.63 4.02 8.48
CA VAL A 136 49.41 3.91 9.72
C VAL A 136 50.89 3.85 9.35
N ILE A 137 51.68 4.76 9.90
CA ILE A 137 53.13 4.78 9.75
C ILE A 137 53.72 4.33 11.09
N THR A 138 54.38 3.18 11.09
CA THR A 138 54.99 2.60 12.30
C THR A 138 56.39 3.17 12.54
N ALA A 139 56.69 3.40 13.82
CA ALA A 139 57.97 3.92 14.31
C ALA A 139 58.55 5.09 13.48
N PRO A 140 57.78 6.16 13.19
CA PRO A 140 58.28 7.26 12.39
C PRO A 140 59.43 7.96 13.13
N ALA A 141 60.58 8.07 12.46
CA ALA A 141 61.79 8.69 13.00
C ALA A 141 62.01 10.14 12.51
N GLY A 142 61.19 10.61 11.57
CA GLY A 142 61.33 11.92 10.95
C GLY A 142 60.18 12.24 9.99
N ALA A 143 60.37 13.29 9.19
CA ALA A 143 59.43 13.65 8.13
C ALA A 143 59.38 12.56 7.05
N VAL A 144 58.18 12.21 6.60
CA VAL A 144 57.95 11.24 5.52
C VAL A 144 56.60 11.49 4.86
N SER A 145 56.44 11.11 3.58
CA SER A 145 55.20 11.28 2.84
C SER A 145 54.91 10.07 1.96
N TYR A 146 53.65 9.66 1.90
CA TYR A 146 53.19 8.51 1.13
C TYR A 146 51.92 8.83 0.34
N VAL A 147 51.89 8.48 -0.94
CA VAL A 147 50.67 8.50 -1.75
C VAL A 147 49.81 7.31 -1.33
N VAL A 148 48.59 7.56 -0.86
CA VAL A 148 47.70 6.54 -0.30
C VAL A 148 46.49 6.25 -1.18
N TRP A 149 46.16 7.17 -2.10
CA TRP A 149 45.00 7.04 -2.95
C TRP A 149 45.09 7.95 -4.18
N ARG A 150 44.37 7.58 -5.24
CA ARG A 150 44.17 8.39 -6.44
C ARG A 150 42.68 8.50 -6.72
N ALA A 151 42.19 9.71 -6.94
CA ALA A 151 40.77 9.99 -7.09
C ALA A 151 40.19 9.35 -8.37
N PRO A 152 39.22 8.42 -8.28
CA PRO A 152 38.55 7.85 -9.45
C PRO A 152 37.46 8.77 -10.01
N LYS A 153 36.96 9.71 -9.19
CA LYS A 153 36.00 10.75 -9.54
C LYS A 153 36.28 12.04 -8.77
N ALA A 154 35.66 13.13 -9.18
CA ALA A 154 35.76 14.40 -8.47
C ALA A 154 35.10 14.29 -7.08
N CYS A 155 35.74 14.84 -6.06
CA CYS A 155 35.28 14.79 -4.68
C CYS A 155 35.86 15.95 -3.86
N THR A 156 35.42 16.10 -2.61
CA THR A 156 35.89 17.18 -1.72
C THR A 156 36.40 16.58 -0.41
N VAL A 157 37.58 17.00 0.04
CA VAL A 157 38.08 16.67 1.37
C VAL A 157 37.30 17.48 2.42
N VAL A 158 36.76 16.77 3.41
CA VAL A 158 35.95 17.34 4.50
C VAL A 158 36.58 17.15 5.89
N GLY A 159 37.68 16.41 5.97
CA GLY A 159 38.43 16.24 7.22
C GLY A 159 39.83 15.71 7.00
N VAL A 160 40.77 16.17 7.82
CA VAL A 160 42.08 15.54 8.02
C VAL A 160 42.25 15.35 9.52
N ARG A 161 42.55 14.12 9.94
CA ARG A 161 42.65 13.71 11.34
C ARG A 161 43.94 12.95 11.57
N GLY A 162 44.47 13.06 12.77
CA GLY A 162 45.66 12.34 13.18
C GLY A 162 45.48 11.65 14.53
N TYR A 163 46.15 10.51 14.67
CA TYR A 163 46.24 9.74 15.90
C TYR A 163 47.68 9.29 16.08
N ARG A 164 48.22 9.40 17.29
CA ARG A 164 49.61 9.02 17.59
C ARG A 164 49.65 8.10 18.80
N VAL A 165 50.42 7.02 18.70
CA VAL A 165 50.70 6.10 19.82
C VAL A 165 52.11 6.35 20.33
N GLY A 166 52.25 6.62 21.63
CA GLY A 166 53.54 6.84 22.30
C GLY A 166 54.33 8.06 21.79
N GLY A 167 55.41 8.40 22.48
CA GLY A 167 56.25 9.58 22.21
C GLY A 167 55.66 10.91 22.71
N THR A 168 56.27 12.03 22.34
CA THR A 168 55.90 13.37 22.86
C THR A 168 55.20 14.27 21.86
N GLY A 169 55.30 13.99 20.56
CA GLY A 169 54.66 14.81 19.53
C GLY A 169 54.86 14.29 18.12
N ALA A 170 53.99 14.74 17.23
CA ALA A 170 54.18 14.68 15.78
C ALA A 170 53.41 15.83 15.14
N THR A 171 53.86 16.31 13.99
CA THR A 171 53.06 17.20 13.15
C THR A 171 52.74 16.50 11.85
N ILE A 172 51.51 16.67 11.35
CA ILE A 172 51.04 15.98 10.15
C ILE A 172 50.33 16.95 9.20
N ASN A 173 50.29 16.56 7.93
CA ASN A 173 49.42 17.16 6.92
C ASN A 173 48.94 16.07 5.95
N ALA A 174 48.02 16.42 5.07
CA ALA A 174 47.69 15.66 3.88
C ALA A 174 47.80 16.60 2.68
N GLN A 175 48.00 16.06 1.48
CA GLN A 175 48.24 16.85 0.28
C GLN A 175 47.43 16.34 -0.90
N ARG A 176 46.97 17.28 -1.73
CA ARG A 176 46.51 17.02 -3.10
C ARG A 176 47.67 17.28 -4.04
N GLY A 177 48.26 16.21 -4.59
CA GLY A 177 49.55 16.32 -5.27
C GLY A 177 50.61 16.86 -4.31
N THR A 178 51.07 18.08 -4.53
CA THR A 178 52.06 18.77 -3.67
C THR A 178 51.46 19.88 -2.79
N ALA A 179 50.16 20.17 -2.92
CA ALA A 179 49.50 21.25 -2.19
C ALA A 179 48.90 20.74 -0.88
N ASP A 180 49.19 21.40 0.23
CA ASP A 180 48.73 21.01 1.56
C ASP A 180 47.22 21.20 1.73
N LEU A 181 46.60 20.29 2.46
CA LEU A 181 45.17 20.29 2.77
C LEU A 181 44.86 20.99 4.08
N LEU A 182 45.85 21.15 4.97
CA LEU A 182 45.76 22.00 6.15
C LEU A 182 46.56 23.29 5.94
N ALA A 183 46.01 24.42 6.36
CA ALA A 183 46.71 25.72 6.33
C ALA A 183 47.92 25.75 7.26
N THR A 184 47.81 25.04 8.39
CA THR A 184 48.88 24.82 9.36
C THR A 184 48.94 23.33 9.67
N ASP A 185 50.13 22.76 9.73
CA ASP A 185 50.32 21.36 10.10
C ASP A 185 49.63 21.04 11.43
N LEU A 186 48.89 19.93 11.48
CA LEU A 186 48.19 19.50 12.68
C LEU A 186 49.19 18.95 13.70
N SER A 187 49.25 19.57 14.87
CA SER A 187 50.04 19.09 16.01
C SER A 187 49.31 17.98 16.76
N LEU A 188 49.98 16.83 16.89
CA LEU A 188 49.53 15.67 17.67
C LEU A 188 50.16 15.68 19.06
N SER A 189 49.81 16.70 19.86
CA SER A 189 50.38 16.93 21.19
C SER A 189 49.94 15.89 22.24
N THR A 190 48.77 15.30 22.07
CA THR A 190 48.21 14.31 22.99
C THR A 190 48.30 12.92 22.36
N ALA A 191 48.95 11.98 23.05
CA ALA A 191 48.99 10.59 22.62
C ALA A 191 47.60 9.94 22.75
N ASP A 192 47.39 8.88 21.99
CA ASP A 192 46.23 7.98 22.05
C ASP A 192 44.87 8.68 21.89
N THR A 193 44.88 9.85 21.23
CA THR A 193 43.69 10.70 21.00
C THR A 193 43.63 11.11 19.54
N TRP A 194 42.44 11.05 18.95
CA TRP A 194 42.20 11.62 17.62
C TRP A 194 42.12 13.14 17.71
N LEU A 195 42.92 13.81 16.89
CA LEU A 195 42.88 15.26 16.71
C LEU A 195 42.47 15.58 15.28
N SER A 196 41.72 16.67 15.10
CA SER A 196 41.23 17.12 13.81
C SER A 196 41.93 18.40 13.39
N GLY A 197 42.19 18.53 12.08
CA GLY A 197 42.77 19.74 11.51
C GLY A 197 41.85 20.96 11.72
N PRO A 198 42.40 22.15 12.04
CA PRO A 198 41.59 23.31 12.41
C PRO A 198 40.93 24.02 11.22
N SER A 199 41.57 23.97 10.04
CA SER A 199 41.03 24.54 8.81
C SER A 199 41.57 23.77 7.61
N LEU A 200 40.67 23.51 6.66
CA LEU A 200 41.00 22.86 5.40
C LEU A 200 41.24 23.89 4.29
N GLN A 201 42.08 23.54 3.34
CA GLN A 201 42.32 24.27 2.10
C GLN A 201 42.57 23.28 0.96
N ASN A 202 42.55 23.75 -0.30
CA ASN A 202 42.83 22.91 -1.47
C ASN A 202 41.99 21.62 -1.54
N THR A 203 40.75 21.65 -1.04
CA THR A 203 39.94 20.47 -0.73
C THR A 203 39.32 19.79 -1.95
N THR A 204 39.18 20.49 -3.07
CA THR A 204 38.58 19.94 -4.29
C THR A 204 39.54 18.99 -4.99
N PHE A 205 39.18 17.73 -5.17
CA PHE A 205 39.93 16.76 -5.97
C PHE A 205 39.25 16.59 -7.33
N ALA A 206 40.02 16.67 -8.40
CA ALA A 206 39.61 16.25 -9.73
C ALA A 206 39.90 14.75 -9.93
N VAL A 207 39.31 14.16 -10.98
CA VAL A 207 39.64 12.80 -11.41
C VAL A 207 41.15 12.69 -11.66
N GLY A 208 41.77 11.70 -11.03
CA GLY A 208 43.18 11.39 -11.20
C GLY A 208 44.13 12.11 -10.22
N ASP A 209 43.63 13.04 -9.40
CA ASP A 209 44.43 13.68 -8.35
C ASP A 209 44.91 12.65 -7.31
N SER A 210 46.12 12.83 -6.81
CA SER A 210 46.71 11.97 -5.77
C SER A 210 46.51 12.55 -4.38
N LEU A 211 46.10 11.69 -3.45
CA LEU A 211 46.09 11.97 -2.02
C LEU A 211 47.38 11.43 -1.39
N THR A 212 48.14 12.33 -0.79
CA THR A 212 49.35 12.04 -0.03
C THR A 212 49.10 12.33 1.44
N VAL A 213 49.57 11.48 2.33
CA VAL A 213 49.63 11.78 3.77
C VAL A 213 51.08 12.03 4.16
N ALA A 214 51.31 13.01 5.04
CA ALA A 214 52.65 13.46 5.40
C ALA A 214 52.81 13.60 6.91
N ILE A 215 53.87 12.99 7.44
CA ILE A 215 54.44 13.37 8.73
C ILE A 215 55.47 14.46 8.46
N ARG A 216 55.35 15.57 9.17
CA ARG A 216 56.16 16.78 9.01
C ARG A 216 57.28 16.83 10.05
N SER A 217 57.00 16.37 11.27
CA SER A 217 58.00 16.16 12.31
C SER A 217 57.51 15.12 13.31
N VAL A 218 58.44 14.57 14.09
CA VAL A 218 58.18 13.69 15.23
C VAL A 218 59.05 14.08 16.41
N SER A 219 58.57 13.82 17.62
CA SER A 219 59.34 13.97 18.86
C SER A 219 59.00 12.86 19.85
N GLY A 220 60.00 12.42 20.61
CA GLY A 220 59.84 11.41 21.66
C GLY A 220 59.66 9.97 21.18
N ALA A 221 59.97 9.66 19.91
CA ALA A 221 59.87 8.32 19.31
C ALA A 221 58.46 7.69 19.41
N PRO A 222 57.47 8.21 18.65
CA PRO A 222 56.17 7.56 18.51
C PRO A 222 56.31 6.14 17.95
N THR A 223 55.48 5.20 18.42
CA THR A 223 55.45 3.83 17.89
C THR A 223 54.54 3.71 16.67
N ALA A 224 53.55 4.60 16.54
CA ALA A 224 52.73 4.74 15.34
C ALA A 224 52.13 6.15 15.21
N VAL A 225 51.94 6.59 13.97
CA VAL A 225 51.12 7.75 13.61
C VAL A 225 50.14 7.31 12.51
N THR A 226 48.85 7.47 12.78
CA THR A 226 47.78 7.25 11.81
C THR A 226 47.30 8.59 11.29
N ILE A 227 47.21 8.72 9.98
CA ILE A 227 46.62 9.88 9.31
C ILE A 227 45.37 9.41 8.59
N GLN A 228 44.22 10.03 8.85
CA GLN A 228 42.96 9.78 8.18
C GLN A 228 42.50 11.04 7.43
N VAL A 229 41.97 10.85 6.23
CA VAL A 229 41.38 11.90 5.41
C VAL A 229 39.98 11.48 5.01
N ASP A 230 39.02 12.34 5.27
CA ASP A 230 37.60 12.13 4.97
C ASP A 230 37.25 12.88 3.69
N LEU A 231 36.58 12.20 2.77
CA LEU A 231 36.20 12.71 1.46
C LEU A 231 34.70 12.55 1.27
N GLN A 232 34.09 13.55 0.65
CA GLN A 232 32.68 13.60 0.32
C GLN A 232 32.50 13.55 -1.19
N GLY A 233 31.54 12.75 -1.67
CA GLY A 233 31.31 12.54 -3.09
C GLY A 233 32.35 11.63 -3.76
N ALA A 234 33.22 10.97 -2.99
CA ALA A 234 34.29 10.06 -3.45
C ALA A 234 33.82 8.64 -3.77
#